data_AF-A0A1I0GTD1-F1
#
_entry.id   AF-A0A1I0GTD1-F1
#
_cell.length_a   1.000
_cell.length_b   1.000
_cell.length_c   1.000
_cell.angle_alpha   90.00
_cell.angle_beta   90.00
_cell.angle_gamma   90.00
#
_symmetry.space_group_name_H-M   'P 1'
#
loop_
_entity.id
_entity.type
_entity.pdbx_description
1 polymer ?
#
loop_
_entity_poly.entity_id
_entity_poly.type
_entity_poly.pdbx_seq_one_letter_code
_entity_poly.pdbx_strand_id
1 'polypeptide(L)'
;MGENMNGVTASRTSDHEQTIFMQSNYFHDPEELYLVLERMQAVDRGKGKIIIDMEKERIMQQSDGKKLRNVQIDGDTLKAELHTEEEFHYSIFSTIIGANGKEINSTSSMQFGFGEKGYSQIDVTAASFPRLYLLNCPFSLNG
;
A
#
# COMPACT_ATOMS: atom_id res chain seq x y z
N MET A 1 -25.72 -7.11 26.94
CA MET A 1 -24.89 -5.91 27.11
C MET A 1 -23.91 -5.92 25.96
N GLY A 2 -24.12 -5.07 24.95
CA GLY A 2 -23.23 -4.97 23.79
C GLY A 2 -22.21 -3.88 24.05
N GLU A 3 -20.91 -4.19 23.94
CA GLU A 3 -19.86 -3.18 23.98
C GLU A 3 -19.96 -2.30 22.75
N ASN A 4 -20.04 -1.00 22.96
CA ASN A 4 -20.10 -0.02 21.90
C ASN A 4 -18.73 0.10 21.22
N MET A 5 -18.64 -0.31 19.97
CA MET A 5 -17.42 -0.20 19.17
C MET A 5 -17.21 1.25 18.71
N ASN A 6 -16.15 1.89 19.19
CA ASN A 6 -15.57 3.04 18.51
C ASN A 6 -14.75 2.51 17.32
N GLY A 7 -15.02 3.00 16.12
CA GLY A 7 -14.31 2.50 14.94
C GLY A 7 -14.50 3.36 13.71
N VAL A 8 -13.51 3.28 12.83
CA VAL A 8 -13.58 3.79 11.46
C VAL A 8 -13.47 2.60 10.54
N THR A 9 -14.44 2.45 9.64
CA THR A 9 -14.38 1.50 8.55
C THR A 9 -14.44 2.27 7.24
N ALA A 10 -13.79 1.75 6.21
CA ALA A 10 -13.80 2.36 4.89
C ALA A 10 -14.16 1.30 3.86
N SER A 11 -14.96 1.70 2.88
CA SER A 11 -15.30 0.88 1.72
C SER A 11 -15.01 1.67 0.46
N ARG A 12 -14.39 1.03 -0.52
CA ARG A 12 -14.22 1.60 -1.85
C ARG A 12 -15.44 1.23 -2.69
N THR A 13 -16.32 2.19 -2.96
CA THR A 13 -17.55 1.98 -3.75
C THR A 13 -17.26 1.97 -5.25
N SER A 14 -16.23 2.69 -5.70
CA SER A 14 -15.74 2.68 -7.08
C SER A 14 -14.28 3.14 -7.16
N ASP A 15 -13.67 3.11 -8.36
CA ASP A 15 -12.33 3.65 -8.60
C ASP A 15 -12.15 5.12 -8.22
N HIS A 16 -13.24 5.87 -8.09
CA HIS A 16 -13.25 7.30 -7.79
C HIS A 16 -14.06 7.65 -6.54
N GLU A 17 -14.53 6.64 -5.80
CA GLU A 17 -15.40 6.85 -4.64
C GLU A 17 -14.98 5.95 -3.48
N GLN A 18 -14.74 6.58 -2.33
CA GLN A 18 -14.51 5.90 -1.06
C GLN A 18 -15.49 6.43 -0.03
N THR A 19 -16.20 5.52 0.62
CA THR A 19 -17.10 5.82 1.73
C THR A 19 -16.41 5.48 3.03
N ILE A 20 -16.37 6.44 3.96
CA ILE A 20 -15.82 6.24 5.31
C ILE A 20 -16.99 6.24 6.29
N PHE A 21 -17.13 5.16 7.04
CA PHE A 21 -18.12 5.02 8.10
C PHE A 21 -17.42 5.17 9.44
N MET A 22 -17.86 6.15 10.23
CA MET A 22 -17.38 6.38 11.58
C MET A 22 -18.48 5.96 12.55
N GLN A 23 -18.15 5.07 13.48
CA GLN A 23 -19.05 4.63 14.55
C GLN A 23 -18.48 5.09 15.89
N SER A 24 -19.27 5.88 16.63
CA SER A 24 -18.95 6.30 17.99
C SER A 24 -20.22 6.60 18.76
N ASN A 25 -20.19 6.35 20.07
CA ASN A 25 -21.27 6.79 20.97
C ASN A 25 -21.37 8.30 21.07
N TYR A 26 -20.30 9.03 20.71
CA TYR A 26 -20.24 10.49 20.74
C TYR A 26 -21.26 11.14 19.79
N PHE A 27 -21.72 10.43 18.77
CA PHE A 27 -22.76 10.93 17.86
C PHE A 27 -24.16 11.01 18.48
N HIS A 28 -24.37 10.50 19.70
CA HIS A 28 -25.68 10.58 20.36
C HIS A 28 -25.96 11.99 20.90
N ASP A 29 -24.95 12.67 21.45
CA ASP A 29 -25.08 14.02 22.00
C ASP A 29 -23.77 14.82 21.74
N PRO A 30 -23.50 15.21 20.48
CA PRO A 30 -22.22 15.81 20.12
C PRO A 30 -22.18 17.30 20.49
N GLU A 31 -21.12 17.72 21.18
CA GLU A 31 -20.84 19.14 21.37
C GLU A 31 -20.18 19.71 20.10
N GLU A 32 -19.06 19.13 19.66
CA GLU A 32 -18.38 19.49 18.41
C GLU A 32 -17.66 18.28 17.79
N LEU A 33 -17.75 18.12 16.47
CA LEU A 33 -17.06 17.07 15.71
C LEU A 33 -16.13 17.69 14.68
N TYR A 34 -14.85 17.32 14.74
CA TYR A 34 -13.84 17.76 13.79
C TYR A 34 -13.27 16.58 13.02
N LEU A 35 -13.33 16.65 11.69
CA LEU A 35 -12.59 15.76 10.80
C LEU A 35 -11.34 16.49 10.30
N VAL A 36 -10.17 16.06 10.76
CA VAL A 36 -8.88 16.63 10.30
C VAL A 36 -8.30 15.71 9.24
N LEU A 37 -8.29 16.17 7.99
CA LEU A 37 -7.61 15.51 6.90
C LEU A 37 -6.21 16.11 6.75
N GLU A 38 -5.21 15.50 7.37
CA GLU A 38 -3.86 16.07 7.41
C GLU A 38 -3.14 16.02 6.06
N ARG A 39 -3.31 14.94 5.30
CA ARG A 39 -2.61 14.74 4.03
C ARG A 39 -3.53 14.09 3.01
N MET A 40 -3.78 14.81 1.92
CA MET A 40 -4.43 14.29 0.72
C MET A 40 -3.48 14.46 -0.45
N GLN A 41 -3.07 13.36 -1.07
CA GLN A 41 -2.10 13.37 -2.15
C GLN A 41 -2.68 12.75 -3.41
N ALA A 42 -2.64 13.50 -4.51
CA ALA A 42 -2.97 12.98 -5.82
C ALA A 42 -1.69 12.46 -6.48
N VAL A 43 -1.70 11.20 -6.91
CA VAL A 43 -0.65 10.64 -7.77
C VAL A 43 -1.13 10.74 -9.22
N ASP A 44 -0.29 11.27 -10.11
CA ASP A 44 -0.62 11.34 -11.55
C ASP A 44 -1.01 9.95 -12.09
N ARG A 45 -2.02 9.92 -12.97
CA ARG A 45 -2.45 8.69 -13.65
C ARG A 45 -1.25 8.07 -14.38
N GLY A 46 -0.84 6.88 -13.93
CA GLY A 46 0.30 6.15 -14.50
C GLY A 46 1.62 6.27 -13.72
N LYS A 47 1.78 7.26 -12.83
CA LYS A 47 2.98 7.40 -11.97
C LYS A 47 2.90 6.62 -10.65
N GLY A 48 1.72 6.12 -10.29
CA GLY A 48 1.53 5.24 -9.14
C GLY A 48 1.82 3.77 -9.41
N LYS A 49 2.44 3.41 -10.55
CA LYS A 49 2.63 2.02 -10.98
C LYS A 49 4.09 1.61 -10.87
N ILE A 50 4.36 0.55 -10.14
CA ILE A 50 5.65 -0.13 -10.13
C ILE A 50 5.52 -1.42 -10.96
N ILE A 51 6.42 -1.58 -11.93
CA ILE A 51 6.50 -2.77 -12.78
C ILE A 51 7.74 -3.57 -12.44
N ILE A 52 7.57 -4.84 -12.11
CA ILE A 52 8.64 -5.77 -11.74
C ILE A 52 8.62 -6.97 -12.70
N ASP A 53 9.81 -7.30 -13.23
CA ASP A 53 10.11 -8.55 -13.93
C ASP A 53 10.56 -9.57 -12.86
N MET A 54 9.71 -10.55 -12.58
CA MET A 54 9.99 -11.54 -11.53
C MET A 54 11.02 -12.58 -11.95
N GLU A 55 11.15 -12.87 -13.25
CA GLU A 55 12.15 -13.85 -13.72
C GLU A 55 13.56 -13.27 -13.63
N LYS A 56 13.68 -11.95 -13.83
CA LYS A 56 14.95 -11.24 -13.75
C LYS A 56 15.17 -10.51 -12.43
N GLU A 57 14.24 -10.62 -11.48
CA GLU A 57 14.24 -9.94 -10.19
C GLU A 57 14.53 -8.43 -10.33
N ARG A 58 13.88 -7.77 -11.29
CA ARG A 58 14.24 -6.41 -11.69
C ARG A 58 13.05 -5.48 -11.78
N ILE A 59 13.19 -4.30 -11.19
CA ILE A 59 12.23 -3.19 -11.36
C ILE A 59 12.39 -2.63 -12.78
N MET A 60 11.34 -2.77 -13.59
CA MET A 60 11.27 -2.23 -14.95
C MET A 60 10.78 -0.77 -14.96
N GLN A 61 9.87 -0.42 -14.05
CA GLN A 61 9.29 0.91 -13.94
C GLN A 61 8.96 1.20 -12.47
N GLN A 62 9.21 2.41 -12.00
CA GLN A 62 8.77 2.92 -10.70
C GLN A 62 8.69 4.45 -10.76
N SER A 63 8.19 5.08 -9.69
CA SER A 63 8.16 6.54 -9.56
C SER A 63 9.56 7.15 -9.53
N ASP A 64 9.65 8.45 -9.87
CA ASP A 64 10.92 9.17 -10.09
C ASP A 64 11.89 9.10 -8.90
N GLY A 65 11.38 8.96 -7.68
CA GLY A 65 12.18 8.86 -6.45
C GLY A 65 13.03 7.58 -6.33
N LYS A 66 12.76 6.54 -7.14
CA LYS A 66 13.51 5.26 -7.15
C LYS A 66 13.78 4.68 -5.74
N LYS A 67 12.78 4.79 -4.87
CA LYS A 67 12.88 4.42 -3.46
C LYS A 67 12.81 2.89 -3.24
N LEU A 68 12.32 2.13 -4.22
CA LEU A 68 12.36 0.67 -4.18
C LEU A 68 13.65 0.11 -4.79
N ARG A 69 14.30 -0.79 -4.06
CA ARG A 69 15.59 -1.40 -4.41
C ARG A 69 15.63 -2.88 -4.02
N ASN A 70 16.67 -3.59 -4.48
CA ASN A 70 16.99 -4.96 -4.08
C ASN A 70 15.78 -5.91 -4.13
N VAL A 71 15.10 -5.94 -5.28
CA VAL A 71 14.00 -6.87 -5.49
C VAL A 71 14.53 -8.30 -5.59
N GLN A 72 13.90 -9.22 -4.86
CA GLN A 72 14.22 -10.64 -4.84
C GLN A 72 12.95 -11.46 -4.74
N ILE A 73 12.94 -12.63 -5.37
CA ILE A 73 11.84 -13.58 -5.31
C ILE A 73 12.27 -14.81 -4.53
N ASP A 74 11.58 -15.07 -3.42
CA ASP A 74 11.78 -16.24 -2.58
C ASP A 74 10.51 -17.09 -2.57
N GLY A 75 10.46 -18.06 -3.48
CA GLY A 75 9.26 -18.87 -3.75
C GLY A 75 8.08 -17.99 -4.17
N ASP A 76 7.04 -17.99 -3.33
CA ASP A 76 5.82 -17.22 -3.52
C ASP A 76 5.86 -15.85 -2.83
N THR A 77 7.05 -15.37 -2.45
CA THR A 77 7.22 -14.06 -1.78
C THR A 77 8.12 -13.12 -2.59
N LEU A 78 7.59 -11.96 -2.93
CA LEU A 78 8.34 -10.80 -3.41
C LEU A 78 8.93 -10.07 -2.21
N LYS A 79 10.25 -9.86 -2.21
CA LYS A 79 10.95 -9.04 -1.23
C LYS A 79 11.52 -7.81 -1.91
N ALA A 80 11.42 -6.65 -1.27
CA ALA A 80 12.02 -5.41 -1.75
C ALA A 80 12.40 -4.50 -0.58
N GLU A 81 13.38 -3.63 -0.80
CA GLU A 81 13.76 -2.60 0.16
C GLU A 81 13.13 -1.27 -0.22
N LEU A 82 12.42 -0.66 0.73
CA LEU A 82 11.92 0.71 0.63
C LEU A 82 12.85 1.65 1.39
N HIS A 83 13.55 2.49 0.63
CA HIS A 83 14.46 3.50 1.13
C HIS A 83 13.71 4.83 1.25
N THR A 84 13.47 5.32 2.46
CA THR A 84 12.81 6.60 2.73
C THR A 84 13.64 7.41 3.73
N GLU A 85 13.48 8.73 3.75
CA GLU A 85 14.21 9.59 4.71
C GLU A 85 13.78 9.32 6.16
N GLU A 86 12.50 9.00 6.34
CA GLU A 86 11.88 8.67 7.62
C GLU A 86 11.07 7.37 7.53
N GLU A 87 10.65 6.85 8.68
CA GLU A 87 9.88 5.62 8.74
C GLU A 87 8.53 5.79 8.01
N PHE A 88 8.29 4.93 7.02
CA PHE A 88 7.10 5.03 6.19
C PHE A 88 6.01 4.08 6.71
N HIS A 89 5.01 4.60 7.42
CA HIS A 89 4.02 3.76 8.11
C HIS A 89 2.86 3.25 7.24
N TYR A 90 2.85 3.54 5.93
CA TYR A 90 1.77 3.13 5.04
C TYR A 90 2.16 1.96 4.16
N SER A 91 1.20 1.09 3.84
CA SER A 91 1.44 0.06 2.82
C SER A 91 1.65 0.74 1.47
N ILE A 92 2.80 0.49 0.83
CA ILE A 92 3.09 0.98 -0.52
C ILE A 92 2.46 0.10 -1.62
N PHE A 93 1.89 -1.05 -1.24
CA PHE A 93 1.28 -2.02 -2.16
C PHE A 93 -0.20 -2.21 -1.80
N SER A 94 -1.10 -1.72 -2.65
CA SER A 94 -2.55 -1.89 -2.45
C SER A 94 -3.15 -3.04 -3.27
N THR A 95 -2.57 -3.32 -4.44
CA THR A 95 -3.13 -4.23 -5.44
C THR A 95 -2.00 -4.86 -6.23
N ILE A 96 -2.14 -6.14 -6.53
CA ILE A 96 -1.21 -6.91 -7.35
C ILE A 96 -1.92 -7.26 -8.64
N ILE A 97 -1.41 -6.79 -9.79
CA ILE A 97 -1.97 -7.11 -11.11
C ILE A 97 -0.97 -7.96 -11.87
N GLY A 98 -1.40 -9.14 -12.34
CA GLY A 98 -0.58 -10.02 -13.15
C GLY A 98 -0.46 -9.59 -14.62
N ALA A 99 0.45 -10.23 -15.36
CA ALA A 99 0.70 -9.96 -16.78
C ALA A 99 -0.54 -10.10 -17.71
N ASN A 100 -1.55 -10.85 -17.28
CA ASN A 100 -2.83 -11.01 -17.98
C ASN A 100 -3.85 -9.89 -17.66
N GLY A 101 -3.45 -8.89 -16.87
CA GLY A 101 -4.31 -7.79 -16.42
C GLY A 101 -5.27 -8.15 -15.29
N LYS A 102 -5.23 -9.38 -14.75
CA LYS A 102 -6.09 -9.79 -13.63
C LYS A 102 -5.44 -9.47 -12.30
N GLU A 103 -6.26 -9.02 -11.37
CA GLU A 103 -5.87 -8.84 -9.97
C GLU A 103 -5.58 -10.19 -9.31
N ILE A 104 -4.56 -10.20 -8.46
CA ILE A 104 -4.11 -11.34 -7.68
C ILE A 104 -4.26 -10.95 -6.22
N ASN A 105 -4.95 -11.79 -5.46
CA ASN A 105 -5.06 -11.58 -4.02
C ASN A 105 -3.71 -11.88 -3.36
N SER A 106 -3.19 -10.90 -2.62
CA SER A 106 -2.08 -11.12 -1.70
C SER A 106 -2.57 -11.95 -0.53
N THR A 107 -1.81 -12.97 -0.15
CA THR A 107 -2.03 -13.75 1.07
C THR A 107 -1.49 -13.01 2.30
N SER A 108 -0.36 -12.31 2.14
CA SER A 108 0.23 -11.48 3.20
C SER A 108 1.05 -10.33 2.63
N SER A 109 1.11 -9.23 3.38
CA SER A 109 2.01 -8.11 3.15
C SER A 109 2.62 -7.70 4.50
N MET A 110 3.94 -7.67 4.60
CA MET A 110 4.67 -7.27 5.81
C MET A 110 5.65 -6.16 5.48
N GLN A 111 5.82 -5.23 6.43
CA GLN A 111 6.83 -4.18 6.37
C GLN A 111 7.54 -4.09 7.72
N PHE A 112 8.88 -4.11 7.72
CA PHE A 112 9.66 -4.08 8.96
C PHE A 112 11.09 -3.55 8.75
N GLY A 113 11.77 -3.15 9.82
CA GLY A 113 13.22 -3.01 9.84
C GLY A 113 13.80 -1.62 9.52
N PHE A 114 13.01 -0.55 9.50
CA PHE A 114 13.49 0.81 9.18
C PHE A 114 14.66 1.29 10.06
N GLY A 115 14.53 1.20 11.39
CA GLY A 115 15.44 1.86 12.35
C GLY A 115 16.93 1.59 12.17
N GLU A 116 17.37 0.33 12.28
CA GLU A 116 18.81 0.01 12.21
C GLU A 116 19.39 0.04 10.79
N LYS A 117 18.55 -0.16 9.77
CA LYS A 117 18.99 -0.36 8.38
C LYS A 117 18.87 0.89 7.51
N GLY A 118 18.09 1.89 7.94
CA GLY A 118 17.76 3.07 7.14
C GLY A 118 16.81 2.78 5.97
N TYR A 119 16.20 1.59 5.93
CA TYR A 119 15.21 1.18 4.94
C TYR A 119 14.23 0.17 5.55
N SER A 120 13.00 0.15 5.06
CA SER A 120 12.04 -0.90 5.40
C SER A 120 12.18 -2.08 4.44
N GLN A 121 12.25 -3.30 4.94
CA GLN A 121 12.03 -4.49 4.12
C GLN A 121 10.53 -4.70 3.95
N ILE A 122 10.14 -5.04 2.72
CA ILE A 122 8.75 -5.30 2.36
C ILE A 122 8.65 -6.67 1.72
N ASP A 123 7.79 -7.49 2.30
CA ASP A 123 7.53 -8.85 1.86
C ASP A 123 6.06 -8.95 1.45
N VAL A 124 5.80 -9.39 0.21
CA VAL A 124 4.45 -9.63 -0.32
C VAL A 124 4.36 -11.06 -0.79
N THR A 125 3.42 -11.82 -0.27
CA THR A 125 3.20 -13.23 -0.65
C THR A 125 1.89 -13.37 -1.40
N ALA A 126 1.89 -14.13 -2.50
CA ALA A 126 0.66 -14.47 -3.22
C ALA A 126 0.72 -15.90 -3.78
N ALA A 127 -0.43 -16.58 -3.82
CA ALA A 127 -0.52 -18.01 -4.20
C ALA A 127 -0.14 -18.33 -5.66
N SER A 128 -0.05 -17.31 -6.52
CA SER A 128 0.36 -17.47 -7.91
C SER A 128 0.91 -16.13 -8.40
N PHE A 129 2.17 -16.13 -8.80
CA PHE A 129 2.83 -14.94 -9.33
C PHE A 129 3.02 -14.99 -10.87
N PRO A 130 2.22 -14.28 -11.69
CA PRO A 130 2.47 -14.13 -13.13
C PRO A 130 3.58 -13.12 -13.42
N ARG A 131 4.40 -13.44 -14.43
CA ARG A 131 5.59 -12.74 -14.99
C ARG A 131 5.71 -11.21 -15.02
N LEU A 132 4.67 -10.41 -14.74
CA LEU A 132 4.74 -8.95 -14.76
C LEU A 132 3.76 -8.37 -13.74
N TYR A 133 4.23 -7.42 -12.92
CA TYR A 133 3.44 -6.79 -11.87
C TYR A 133 3.08 -5.37 -12.20
N LEU A 134 1.90 -4.97 -11.76
CA LEU A 134 1.61 -3.57 -11.44
C LEU A 134 1.31 -3.51 -9.95
N LEU A 135 2.15 -2.79 -9.21
CA LEU A 135 1.84 -2.41 -7.84
C LEU A 135 1.34 -0.97 -7.87
N ASN A 136 0.11 -0.78 -7.41
CA ASN A 136 -0.44 0.55 -7.25
C ASN A 136 0.04 1.12 -5.91
N CYS A 137 0.85 2.17 -5.97
CA CYS A 137 1.33 2.93 -4.83
C CYS A 137 0.48 4.22 -4.75
N PRO A 138 -0.49 4.31 -3.82
CA PRO A 138 -1.34 5.48 -3.68
C PRO A 138 -0.63 6.67 -3.04
N PHE A 139 0.67 6.55 -2.72
CA PHE A 139 1.48 7.58 -2.10
C PHE A 139 2.58 8.03 -3.04
N SER A 140 2.83 9.34 -3.10
CA SER A 140 4.07 9.83 -3.66
C SER A 140 5.19 9.45 -2.71
N LEU A 141 6.13 8.62 -3.16
CA LEU A 141 7.36 8.32 -2.43
C LEU A 141 8.35 9.51 -2.43
N ASN A 142 7.82 10.73 -2.59
CA ASN A 142 8.54 11.99 -2.41
C ASN A 142 8.44 12.37 -0.93
N GLY A 143 9.04 11.53 -0.08
CA GLY A 143 9.65 11.95 1.17
C GLY A 143 11.11 12.18 0.85
#